data_AF-A0A6N9GYH7-F1
#
_entry.id   AF-A0A6N9GYH7-F1
#
_cell.length_a   1.000
_cell.length_b   1.000
_cell.length_c   1.000
_cell.angle_alpha   90.00
_cell.angle_beta   90.00
_cell.angle_gamma   90.00
#
_symmetry.space_group_name_H-M   'P 1'
#
loop_
_entity.id
_entity.type
_entity.pdbx_description
1 polymer ?
#
loop_
_entity_poly.entity_id
_entity_poly.type
_entity_poly.pdbx_seq_one_letter_code
_entity_poly.pdbx_strand_id
1 'polypeptide(L)'
;MHRPGAGRRRLHYAAGVIMVVGVAAAMVSIARNRTLTPEQLAAAQEAELGLDTDLLALVELGLAAEGRYSGEADGVLEPEARQGIREWQTDRGIEATGYLDRTSLAELLAAGRQAEAEAEEARRRDELEAETQRLAEERRIAREERLAERARLDSARREEERRLAEEASLAEEERLAEEARREMDRIAEEARLAEEERLAEEERLAEEARRAEQERLAEEARQAERERLEEARRTAAARLADPERRQTETLEAAQRRAEERLTDDQLLLASKSALAGTTGNLNWRLGLNRRSWTGVRSRDENVVGLDLNGRNLGGGIPPRLASLTELELLSLGGNRLSGAIPAELGSLGRLKGLFLEDNQLSGQIPVELGALSSLEDLHLYNNPLTGMIPPELGNLTSLKRLRLSRTRIAGRIPPELGSLQRLELLALSGNQLSGQIPPELANLTNLKRLTLSNNRLSGCIPRPLMRFESGINPQLGGVRLPACERQ
;
A
#
# COMPACT_ATOMS: atom_id res chain seq x y z
N MET A 1 -10.89 57.89 -25.14
CA MET A 1 -11.16 59.28 -25.57
C MET A 1 -12.04 59.28 -26.80
N HIS A 2 -13.35 59.42 -26.64
CA HIS A 2 -14.28 59.93 -27.66
C HIS A 2 -15.58 60.26 -26.92
N ARG A 3 -15.92 61.55 -26.83
CA ARG A 3 -17.19 62.04 -26.27
C ARG A 3 -18.28 61.83 -27.34
N PRO A 4 -19.38 61.11 -27.10
CA PRO A 4 -20.62 61.33 -27.85
C PRO A 4 -21.48 62.33 -27.07
N GLY A 5 -21.00 63.57 -27.00
CA GLY A 5 -21.65 64.68 -26.32
C GLY A 5 -22.01 65.77 -27.31
N ALA A 6 -23.06 65.55 -28.11
CA ALA A 6 -23.72 66.60 -28.88
C ALA A 6 -25.09 66.15 -29.42
N GLY A 7 -25.20 64.90 -29.91
CA GLY A 7 -26.44 64.38 -30.50
C GLY A 7 -27.56 64.06 -29.50
N ARG A 8 -27.24 63.43 -28.36
CA ARG A 8 -28.27 63.07 -27.33
C ARG A 8 -28.90 64.29 -26.65
N ARG A 9 -28.19 65.42 -26.55
CA ARG A 9 -28.73 66.65 -25.94
C ARG A 9 -29.72 67.36 -26.86
N ARG A 10 -29.51 67.35 -28.19
CA ARG A 10 -30.45 67.96 -29.15
C ARG A 10 -31.77 67.18 -29.25
N LEU A 11 -31.72 65.84 -29.14
CA LEU A 11 -32.92 64.99 -29.13
C LEU A 11 -33.75 65.13 -27.84
N HIS A 12 -33.11 65.29 -26.67
CA HIS A 12 -33.83 65.54 -25.42
C HIS A 12 -34.50 66.93 -25.40
N TYR A 13 -33.86 67.95 -25.99
CA TYR A 13 -34.43 69.30 -26.10
C TYR A 13 -35.61 69.38 -27.08
N ALA A 14 -35.51 68.72 -28.24
CA ALA A 14 -36.62 68.67 -29.20
C ALA A 14 -37.80 67.85 -28.64
N ALA A 15 -37.53 66.70 -28.01
CA ALA A 15 -38.56 65.88 -27.38
C ALA A 15 -39.27 66.59 -26.22
N GLY A 16 -38.53 67.39 -25.42
CA GLY A 16 -39.10 68.21 -24.35
C GLY A 16 -40.06 69.28 -24.87
N VAL A 17 -39.66 70.05 -25.90
CA VAL A 17 -40.53 71.09 -26.50
C VAL A 17 -41.75 70.48 -27.20
N ILE A 18 -41.60 69.31 -27.83
CA ILE A 18 -42.70 68.61 -28.51
C ILE A 18 -43.69 67.97 -27.51
N MET A 19 -43.20 67.37 -26.41
CA MET A 19 -44.08 66.89 -25.32
C MET A 19 -44.86 68.05 -24.70
N VAL A 20 -44.19 69.18 -24.46
CA VAL A 20 -44.77 70.35 -23.82
C VAL A 20 -45.85 71.00 -24.68
N VAL A 21 -45.64 71.12 -26.00
CA VAL A 21 -46.63 71.66 -26.93
C VAL A 21 -47.76 70.65 -27.21
N GLY A 22 -47.46 69.35 -27.25
CA GLY A 22 -48.44 68.28 -27.45
C GLY A 22 -49.40 68.11 -26.26
N VAL A 23 -48.87 68.13 -25.04
CA VAL A 23 -49.66 68.06 -23.79
C VAL A 23 -50.49 69.34 -23.61
N ALA A 24 -49.94 70.52 -23.90
CA ALA A 24 -50.69 71.78 -23.85
C ALA A 24 -51.87 71.79 -24.85
N ALA A 25 -51.69 71.28 -26.06
CA ALA A 25 -52.80 71.20 -27.03
C ALA A 25 -53.80 70.09 -26.74
N ALA A 26 -53.38 68.96 -26.16
CA ALA A 26 -54.29 67.93 -25.67
C ALA A 26 -55.16 68.48 -24.52
N MET A 27 -54.57 69.25 -23.60
CA MET A 27 -55.30 69.89 -22.49
C MET A 27 -56.21 71.05 -22.96
N VAL A 28 -55.79 71.84 -23.95
CA VAL A 28 -56.66 72.86 -24.59
C VAL A 28 -57.82 72.22 -25.36
N SER A 29 -57.62 71.04 -25.96
CA SER A 29 -58.69 70.28 -26.61
C SER A 29 -59.69 69.69 -25.60
N ILE A 30 -59.21 69.25 -24.44
CA ILE A 30 -60.06 68.81 -23.32
C ILE A 30 -60.85 69.99 -22.72
N ALA A 31 -60.21 71.15 -22.55
CA ALA A 31 -60.82 72.37 -22.04
C ALA A 31 -61.88 72.96 -22.99
N ARG A 32 -61.71 72.78 -24.31
CA ARG A 32 -62.66 73.28 -25.31
C ARG A 32 -64.03 72.63 -25.30
N ASN A 33 -64.23 71.50 -24.64
CA ASN A 33 -65.49 70.75 -24.75
C ASN A 33 -66.20 70.41 -23.44
N ARG A 34 -65.65 70.73 -22.26
CA ARG A 34 -66.36 70.62 -20.98
C ARG A 34 -65.90 71.68 -19.98
N THR A 35 -66.84 72.41 -19.38
CA THR A 35 -66.58 73.29 -18.23
C THR A 35 -66.17 72.45 -17.02
N LEU A 36 -64.88 72.48 -16.68
CA LEU A 36 -64.35 71.84 -15.46
C LEU A 36 -64.82 72.61 -14.22
N THR A 37 -65.31 71.89 -13.21
CA THR A 37 -65.72 72.49 -11.93
C THR A 37 -64.51 72.78 -11.04
N PRO A 38 -64.61 73.71 -10.07
CA PRO A 38 -63.49 74.08 -9.20
C PRO A 38 -62.83 72.90 -8.46
N GLU A 39 -63.59 71.85 -8.14
CA GLU A 39 -63.09 70.64 -7.49
C GLU A 39 -62.24 69.75 -8.43
N GLN A 40 -62.52 69.75 -9.74
CA GLN A 40 -61.73 69.00 -10.71
C GLN A 40 -60.39 69.68 -11.05
N LEU A 41 -60.34 71.01 -10.90
CA LEU A 41 -59.12 71.80 -11.02
C LEU A 41 -58.18 71.54 -9.83
N ALA A 42 -58.73 71.44 -8.61
CA ALA A 42 -57.96 71.10 -7.42
C ALA A 42 -57.42 69.64 -7.46
N ALA A 43 -58.21 68.69 -7.97
CA ALA A 43 -57.77 67.29 -8.10
C ALA A 43 -56.64 67.08 -9.13
N ALA A 44 -56.56 67.94 -10.16
CA ALA A 44 -55.44 67.93 -11.11
C ALA A 44 -54.16 68.56 -10.54
N GLN A 45 -54.28 69.43 -9.54
CA GLN A 45 -53.14 70.01 -8.81
C GLN A 45 -52.56 69.05 -7.76
N GLU A 46 -53.37 68.15 -7.19
CA GLU A 46 -52.91 67.14 -6.22
C GLU A 46 -52.32 65.87 -6.85
N ALA A 47 -52.61 65.58 -8.12
CA ALA A 47 -52.00 64.45 -8.83
C ALA A 47 -50.59 64.84 -9.31
N GLU A 48 -49.57 64.58 -8.49
CA GLU A 48 -48.14 64.58 -8.88
C GLU A 48 -47.86 63.57 -10.00
N LEU A 49 -48.33 63.86 -11.22
CA LEU A 49 -47.51 63.64 -12.39
C LEU A 49 -46.46 64.75 -12.30
N GLY A 50 -45.19 64.38 -12.07
CA GLY A 50 -44.03 65.28 -12.02
C GLY A 50 -43.88 66.10 -13.30
N LEU A 51 -44.77 67.07 -13.46
CA LEU A 51 -44.81 68.08 -14.49
C LEU A 51 -44.12 69.27 -13.84
N ASP A 52 -42.91 69.55 -14.32
CA ASP A 52 -42.11 70.70 -13.93
C ASP A 52 -42.98 71.96 -13.86
N THR A 53 -42.63 72.88 -12.95
CA THR A 53 -43.24 74.21 -12.81
C THR A 53 -43.42 74.95 -14.15
N ASP A 54 -42.61 74.60 -15.15
CA ASP A 54 -42.68 75.11 -16.53
C ASP A 54 -43.93 74.65 -17.32
N LEU A 55 -44.45 73.44 -17.07
CA LEU A 55 -45.66 72.93 -17.73
C LEU A 55 -46.93 73.59 -17.20
N LEU A 56 -46.96 73.94 -15.91
CA LEU A 56 -48.03 74.72 -15.30
C LEU A 56 -48.09 76.14 -15.89
N ALA A 57 -46.92 76.79 -16.05
CA ALA A 57 -46.81 78.12 -16.63
C ALA A 57 -47.28 78.18 -18.10
N LEU A 58 -47.12 77.09 -18.85
CA LEU A 58 -47.55 76.99 -20.25
C LEU A 58 -49.05 76.72 -20.39
N VAL A 59 -49.67 76.05 -19.41
CA VAL A 59 -51.14 75.96 -19.30
C VAL A 59 -51.73 77.33 -18.95
N GLU A 60 -51.10 78.10 -18.06
CA GLU A 60 -51.51 79.46 -17.71
C GLU A 60 -51.38 80.46 -18.87
N LEU A 61 -50.31 80.36 -19.67
CA LEU A 61 -50.15 81.14 -20.91
C LEU A 61 -51.20 80.77 -21.98
N GLY A 62 -51.58 79.49 -22.08
CA GLY A 62 -52.67 79.04 -22.95
C GLY A 62 -54.04 79.59 -22.54
N LEU A 63 -54.29 79.75 -21.25
CA LEU A 63 -55.52 80.36 -20.70
C LEU A 63 -55.52 81.89 -20.81
N ALA A 64 -54.36 82.53 -20.69
CA ALA A 64 -54.18 83.97 -20.95
C ALA A 64 -54.39 84.32 -22.44
N ALA A 65 -54.11 83.39 -23.35
CA ALA A 65 -54.33 83.52 -24.79
C ALA A 65 -55.81 83.72 -25.16
N GLU A 66 -56.74 83.19 -24.35
CA GLU A 66 -58.20 83.28 -24.54
C GLU A 66 -58.85 84.45 -23.75
N GLY A 67 -58.06 85.35 -23.18
CA GLY A 67 -58.55 86.60 -22.56
C GLY A 67 -59.20 86.42 -21.19
N ARG A 68 -58.82 85.38 -20.43
CA ARG A 68 -59.40 85.06 -19.10
C ARG A 68 -58.40 85.07 -17.95
N TYR A 69 -57.31 85.83 -18.04
CA TYR A 69 -56.40 86.03 -16.91
C TYR A 69 -55.81 87.44 -16.90
N SER A 70 -55.69 88.06 -15.72
CA SER A 70 -55.25 89.46 -15.53
C SER A 70 -54.18 89.60 -14.45
N GLY A 71 -53.18 88.71 -14.48
CA GLY A 71 -52.00 88.76 -13.61
C GLY A 71 -50.72 88.87 -14.42
N GLU A 72 -49.84 89.80 -14.05
CA GLU A 72 -48.50 89.97 -14.65
C GLU A 72 -47.65 88.72 -14.39
N ALA A 73 -47.42 87.91 -15.43
CA ALA A 73 -46.55 86.74 -15.39
C ALA A 73 -45.12 87.09 -15.83
N ASP A 74 -44.51 88.09 -15.20
CA ASP A 74 -43.08 88.38 -15.36
C ASP A 74 -42.29 87.57 -14.32
N GLY A 75 -42.07 86.27 -14.58
CA GLY A 75 -41.19 85.48 -13.69
C GLY A 75 -40.95 83.99 -13.95
N VAL A 76 -41.79 83.26 -14.71
CA VAL A 76 -41.88 81.79 -14.53
C VAL A 76 -41.36 80.95 -15.71
N LEU A 77 -40.27 81.34 -16.40
CA LEU A 77 -39.69 80.52 -17.46
C LEU A 77 -38.17 80.52 -17.38
N GLU A 78 -37.55 79.34 -17.25
CA GLU A 78 -36.09 79.15 -17.24
C GLU A 78 -35.44 79.76 -18.51
N PRO A 79 -34.23 80.35 -18.41
CA PRO A 79 -33.60 81.08 -19.50
C PRO A 79 -33.41 80.25 -20.78
N GLU A 80 -33.13 78.94 -20.65
CA GLU A 80 -32.94 78.05 -21.81
C GLU A 80 -34.24 77.82 -22.59
N ALA A 81 -35.38 77.74 -21.92
CA ALA A 81 -36.68 77.59 -22.58
C ALA A 81 -37.06 78.86 -23.35
N ARG A 82 -36.80 80.04 -22.75
CA ARG A 82 -36.99 81.34 -23.42
C ARG A 82 -36.08 81.48 -24.63
N GLN A 83 -34.86 80.95 -24.56
CA GLN A 83 -33.92 80.96 -25.68
C GLN A 83 -34.38 80.03 -26.81
N GLY A 84 -34.80 78.80 -26.51
CA GLY A 84 -35.31 77.87 -27.51
C GLY A 84 -36.55 78.39 -28.26
N ILE A 85 -37.47 79.05 -27.55
CA ILE A 85 -38.65 79.67 -28.16
C ILE A 85 -38.25 80.85 -29.06
N ARG A 86 -37.32 81.70 -28.62
CA ARG A 86 -36.82 82.84 -29.41
C ARG A 86 -36.05 82.40 -30.65
N GLU A 87 -35.21 81.37 -30.54
CA GLU A 87 -34.48 80.79 -31.69
C GLU A 87 -35.46 80.19 -32.70
N TRP A 88 -36.48 79.45 -32.24
CA TRP A 88 -37.54 78.91 -33.10
C TRP A 88 -38.38 80.00 -33.79
N GLN A 89 -38.73 81.09 -33.08
CA GLN A 89 -39.44 82.24 -33.64
C GLN A 89 -38.60 82.97 -34.69
N THR A 90 -37.29 83.11 -34.43
CA THR A 90 -36.35 83.80 -35.32
C THR A 90 -36.13 83.02 -36.62
N ASP A 91 -35.93 81.70 -36.54
CA ASP A 91 -35.73 80.83 -37.71
C ASP A 91 -36.95 80.80 -38.65
N ARG A 92 -38.15 81.19 -38.16
CA ARG A 92 -39.39 81.24 -38.93
C ARG A 92 -39.92 82.66 -39.18
N GLY A 93 -39.16 83.69 -38.82
CA GLY A 93 -39.51 85.09 -39.07
C GLY A 93 -40.74 85.59 -38.30
N ILE A 94 -41.04 85.00 -37.13
CA ILE A 94 -42.18 85.38 -36.29
C ILE A 94 -41.70 86.45 -35.29
N GLU A 95 -42.22 87.67 -35.38
CA GLU A 95 -41.86 88.77 -34.46
C GLU A 95 -42.32 88.48 -33.02
N ALA A 96 -41.42 88.69 -32.05
CA ALA A 96 -41.62 88.35 -30.63
C ALA A 96 -42.49 89.38 -29.88
N THR A 97 -43.66 89.73 -30.43
CA THR A 97 -44.67 90.55 -29.77
C THR A 97 -45.97 89.77 -29.66
N GLY A 98 -46.26 89.29 -28.45
CA GLY A 98 -47.56 88.84 -27.93
C GLY A 98 -48.52 88.11 -28.89
N TYR A 99 -48.76 86.83 -28.59
CA TYR A 99 -49.78 85.93 -29.15
C TYR A 99 -49.40 85.27 -30.50
N LEU A 100 -49.08 83.97 -30.43
CA LEU A 100 -49.01 83.09 -31.61
C LEU A 100 -50.37 83.08 -32.30
N ASP A 101 -50.40 83.39 -33.60
CA ASP A 101 -51.64 83.28 -34.36
C ASP A 101 -52.08 81.81 -34.51
N ARG A 102 -53.35 81.59 -34.86
CA ARG A 102 -53.93 80.23 -34.98
C ARG A 102 -53.20 79.36 -36.01
N THR A 103 -52.60 79.96 -37.03
CA THR A 103 -51.93 79.25 -38.12
C THR A 103 -50.58 78.72 -37.66
N SER A 104 -49.80 79.55 -36.98
CA SER A 104 -48.47 79.23 -36.42
C SER A 104 -48.57 78.18 -35.31
N LEU A 105 -49.63 78.23 -34.50
CA LEU A 105 -49.92 77.19 -33.50
C LEU A 105 -50.29 75.85 -34.16
N ALA A 106 -51.07 75.87 -35.25
CA ALA A 106 -51.43 74.65 -35.98
C ALA A 106 -50.22 73.99 -36.64
N GLU A 107 -49.27 74.77 -37.17
CA GLU A 107 -48.01 74.29 -37.73
C GLU A 107 -47.09 73.69 -36.66
N LEU A 108 -46.99 74.31 -35.48
CA LEU A 108 -46.27 73.75 -34.33
C LEU A 108 -46.83 72.38 -33.91
N LEU A 109 -48.15 72.25 -33.87
CA LEU A 109 -48.80 70.98 -33.52
C LEU A 109 -48.66 69.91 -34.59
N ALA A 110 -48.66 70.31 -35.87
CA ALA A 110 -48.37 69.39 -36.96
C ALA A 110 -46.91 68.89 -36.90
N ALA A 111 -45.96 69.79 -36.65
CA ALA A 111 -44.56 69.44 -36.47
C ALA A 111 -44.33 68.55 -35.24
N GLY A 112 -45.04 68.81 -34.14
CA GLY A 112 -44.99 67.97 -32.94
C GLY A 112 -45.51 66.55 -33.20
N ARG A 113 -46.65 66.40 -33.89
CA ARG A 113 -47.19 65.09 -34.27
C ARG A 113 -46.26 64.32 -35.21
N GLN A 114 -45.62 65.01 -36.16
CA GLN A 114 -44.66 64.38 -37.06
C GLN A 114 -43.41 63.90 -36.31
N ALA A 115 -42.87 64.72 -35.42
CA ALA A 115 -41.70 64.34 -34.63
C ALA A 115 -42.00 63.22 -33.63
N GLU A 116 -43.22 63.15 -33.08
CA GLU A 116 -43.67 62.03 -32.26
C GLU A 116 -43.78 60.73 -33.07
N ALA A 117 -44.33 60.79 -34.28
CA ALA A 117 -44.40 59.64 -35.19
C ALA A 117 -42.99 59.15 -35.59
N GLU A 118 -42.07 60.07 -35.91
CA GLU A 118 -40.66 59.74 -36.20
C GLU A 118 -39.94 59.14 -34.98
N ALA A 119 -40.22 59.63 -33.77
CA ALA A 119 -39.68 59.06 -32.53
C ALA A 119 -40.25 57.67 -32.24
N GLU A 120 -41.53 57.42 -32.54
CA GLU A 120 -42.13 56.10 -32.39
C GLU A 120 -41.58 55.10 -33.41
N GLU A 121 -41.39 55.52 -34.67
CA GLU A 121 -40.71 54.69 -35.67
C GLU A 121 -39.26 54.38 -35.29
N ALA A 122 -38.52 55.36 -34.75
CA ALA A 122 -37.16 55.14 -34.26
C ALA A 122 -37.13 54.11 -33.12
N ARG A 123 -38.05 54.22 -32.14
CA ARG A 123 -38.18 53.23 -31.05
C ARG A 123 -38.48 51.83 -31.58
N ARG A 124 -39.37 51.68 -32.56
CA ARG A 124 -39.68 50.38 -33.19
C ARG A 124 -38.48 49.80 -33.93
N ARG A 125 -37.66 50.64 -34.59
CA ARG A 125 -36.42 50.19 -35.24
C ARG A 125 -35.38 49.72 -34.23
N ASP A 126 -35.18 50.48 -33.14
CA ASP A 126 -34.25 50.11 -32.07
C ASP A 126 -34.68 48.81 -31.38
N GLU A 127 -36.00 48.60 -31.18
CA GLU A 127 -36.54 47.36 -30.60
C GLU A 127 -36.33 46.15 -31.52
N LEU A 128 -36.58 46.30 -32.83
CA LEU A 128 -36.32 45.25 -33.81
C LEU A 128 -34.82 44.93 -33.91
N GLU A 129 -33.96 45.95 -33.88
CA GLU A 129 -32.51 45.75 -33.87
C GLU A 129 -32.05 45.00 -32.61
N ALA A 130 -32.59 45.36 -31.43
CA ALA A 130 -32.31 44.66 -30.19
C ALA A 130 -32.80 43.19 -30.23
N GLU A 131 -33.98 42.91 -30.80
CA GLU A 131 -34.50 41.55 -30.95
C GLU A 131 -33.65 40.72 -31.91
N THR A 132 -33.24 41.28 -33.05
CA THR A 132 -32.36 40.58 -34.00
C THR A 132 -30.98 40.27 -33.40
N GLN A 133 -30.42 41.18 -32.59
CA GLN A 133 -29.19 40.93 -31.86
C GLN A 133 -29.35 39.82 -30.81
N ARG A 134 -30.46 39.79 -30.07
CA ARG A 134 -30.75 38.70 -29.11
C ARG A 134 -30.84 37.35 -29.80
N LEU A 135 -31.59 37.26 -30.91
CA LEU A 135 -31.71 36.01 -31.68
C LEU A 135 -30.37 35.57 -32.29
N ALA A 136 -29.54 36.51 -32.74
CA ALA A 136 -28.20 36.22 -33.25
C ALA A 136 -27.30 35.66 -32.13
N GLU A 137 -27.38 36.22 -30.93
CA GLU A 137 -26.61 35.77 -29.77
C GLU A 137 -27.08 34.39 -29.28
N GLU A 138 -28.39 34.14 -29.19
CA GLU A 138 -28.94 32.82 -28.88
C GLU A 138 -28.47 31.76 -29.88
N ARG A 139 -28.46 32.09 -31.18
CA ARG A 139 -27.92 31.19 -32.22
C ARG A 139 -26.42 30.95 -32.07
N ARG A 140 -25.65 31.95 -31.64
CA ARG A 140 -24.21 31.81 -31.38
C ARG A 140 -23.97 30.86 -30.20
N ILE A 141 -24.67 31.07 -29.09
CA ILE A 141 -24.57 30.22 -27.90
C ILE A 141 -24.98 28.78 -28.24
N ALA A 142 -26.13 28.58 -28.90
CA ALA A 142 -26.58 27.24 -29.30
C ALA A 142 -25.60 26.53 -30.24
N ARG A 143 -24.89 27.27 -31.11
CA ARG A 143 -23.83 26.71 -31.97
C ARG A 143 -22.61 26.30 -31.17
N GLU A 144 -22.17 27.12 -30.22
CA GLU A 144 -21.03 26.83 -29.35
C GLU A 144 -21.32 25.63 -28.44
N GLU A 145 -22.52 25.53 -27.88
CA GLU A 145 -22.95 24.37 -27.09
C GLU A 145 -22.93 23.08 -27.91
N ARG A 146 -23.44 23.09 -29.14
CA ARG A 146 -23.37 21.92 -30.04
C ARG A 146 -21.94 21.52 -30.40
N LEU A 147 -21.04 22.49 -30.56
CA LEU A 147 -19.62 22.21 -30.80
C LEU A 147 -18.94 21.65 -29.56
N ALA A 148 -19.25 22.18 -28.38
CA ALA A 148 -18.75 21.69 -27.11
C ALA A 148 -19.25 20.26 -26.81
N GLU A 149 -20.52 19.97 -27.10
CA GLU A 149 -21.09 18.63 -26.97
C GLU A 149 -20.42 17.62 -27.91
N ARG A 150 -20.22 17.98 -29.18
CA ARG A 150 -19.46 17.14 -30.12
C ARG A 150 -18.03 16.89 -29.66
N ALA A 151 -17.35 17.92 -29.17
CA ALA A 151 -15.99 17.77 -28.63
C ALA A 151 -15.95 16.85 -27.41
N ARG A 152 -16.95 16.92 -26.52
CA ARG A 152 -17.09 15.99 -25.38
C ARG A 152 -17.29 14.55 -25.85
N LEU A 153 -18.19 14.32 -26.80
CA LEU A 153 -18.43 12.98 -27.36
C LEU A 153 -17.17 12.41 -28.04
N ASP A 154 -16.45 13.22 -28.82
CA ASP A 154 -15.20 12.80 -29.44
C ASP A 154 -14.12 12.48 -28.40
N SER A 155 -14.04 13.26 -27.31
CA SER A 155 -13.11 12.98 -26.22
C SER A 155 -13.45 11.68 -25.48
N ALA A 156 -14.73 11.44 -25.20
CA ALA A 156 -15.21 10.21 -24.57
C ALA A 156 -14.93 8.98 -25.46
N ARG A 157 -15.19 9.09 -26.76
CA ARG A 157 -14.90 8.02 -27.73
C ARG A 157 -13.40 7.71 -27.79
N ARG A 158 -12.53 8.71 -27.82
CA ARG A 158 -11.07 8.49 -27.82
C ARG A 158 -10.58 7.83 -26.53
N GLU A 159 -11.19 8.19 -25.40
CA GLU A 159 -10.87 7.57 -24.12
C GLU A 159 -11.32 6.11 -24.07
N GLU A 160 -12.49 5.80 -24.60
CA GLU A 160 -12.98 4.42 -24.77
C GLU A 160 -12.09 3.61 -25.72
N GLU A 161 -11.73 4.16 -26.88
CA GLU A 161 -10.80 3.53 -27.82
C GLU A 161 -9.43 3.27 -27.17
N ARG A 162 -8.92 4.20 -26.35
CA ARG A 162 -7.68 4.00 -25.58
C ARG A 162 -7.82 2.88 -24.56
N ARG A 163 -8.92 2.83 -23.81
CA ARG A 163 -9.18 1.77 -22.83
C ARG A 163 -9.25 0.39 -23.48
N LEU A 164 -9.95 0.28 -24.62
CA LEU A 164 -10.02 -0.97 -25.38
C LEU A 164 -8.65 -1.38 -25.94
N ALA A 165 -7.83 -0.42 -26.37
CA ALA A 165 -6.47 -0.70 -26.83
C ALA A 165 -5.55 -1.17 -25.69
N GLU A 166 -5.65 -0.57 -24.50
CA GLU A 166 -4.92 -1.00 -23.30
C GLU A 166 -5.36 -2.40 -22.86
N GLU A 167 -6.67 -2.69 -22.86
CA GLU A 167 -7.21 -4.01 -22.54
C GLU A 167 -6.74 -5.08 -23.55
N ALA A 168 -6.75 -4.76 -24.85
CA ALA A 168 -6.24 -5.64 -25.89
C ALA A 168 -4.73 -5.91 -25.75
N SER A 169 -3.95 -4.88 -25.41
CA SER A 169 -2.51 -5.01 -25.17
C SER A 169 -2.23 -5.89 -23.94
N LEU A 170 -3.00 -5.75 -22.87
CA LEU A 170 -2.87 -6.56 -21.66
C LEU A 170 -3.21 -8.03 -21.96
N ALA A 171 -4.29 -8.28 -22.71
CA ALA A 171 -4.71 -9.63 -23.09
C ALA A 171 -3.67 -10.32 -23.99
N GLU A 172 -3.02 -9.57 -24.90
CA GLU A 172 -1.93 -10.11 -25.71
C GLU A 172 -0.68 -10.45 -24.88
N GLU A 173 -0.31 -9.58 -23.93
CA GLU A 173 0.79 -9.84 -22.99
C GLU A 173 0.52 -11.07 -22.12
N GLU A 174 -0.70 -11.22 -21.59
CA GLU A 174 -1.11 -12.40 -20.83
C GLU A 174 -1.03 -13.69 -21.66
N ARG A 175 -1.48 -13.66 -22.92
CA ARG A 175 -1.38 -14.80 -23.84
C ARG A 175 0.09 -15.19 -24.08
N LEU A 176 0.95 -14.22 -24.35
CA LEU A 176 2.39 -14.48 -24.56
C LEU A 176 3.05 -15.01 -23.28
N ALA A 177 2.66 -14.50 -22.11
CA ALA A 177 3.17 -14.99 -20.84
C ALA A 177 2.68 -16.41 -20.52
N GLU A 178 1.45 -16.78 -20.92
CA GLU A 178 0.94 -18.14 -20.81
C GLU A 178 1.68 -19.10 -21.75
N GLU A 179 1.90 -18.71 -23.01
CA GLU A 179 2.68 -19.50 -23.96
C GLU A 179 4.12 -19.71 -23.47
N ALA A 180 4.78 -18.67 -22.94
CA ALA A 180 6.11 -18.78 -22.36
C ALA A 180 6.15 -19.71 -21.15
N ARG A 181 5.12 -19.68 -20.28
CA ARG A 181 5.00 -20.61 -19.15
C ARG A 181 4.88 -22.06 -19.61
N ARG A 182 4.01 -22.33 -20.59
CA ARG A 182 3.85 -23.67 -21.16
C ARG A 182 5.14 -24.20 -21.77
N GLU A 183 5.92 -23.35 -22.44
CA GLU A 183 7.20 -23.76 -23.01
C GLU A 183 8.26 -24.01 -21.92
N MET A 184 8.30 -23.19 -20.87
CA MET A 184 9.16 -23.44 -19.72
C MET A 184 8.82 -24.76 -19.03
N ASP A 185 7.52 -25.07 -18.87
CA ASP A 185 7.07 -26.32 -18.27
C ASP A 185 7.48 -27.52 -19.13
N ARG A 186 7.37 -27.43 -20.46
CA ARG A 186 7.88 -28.46 -21.39
C ARG A 186 9.38 -28.68 -21.24
N ILE A 187 10.17 -27.59 -21.23
CA ILE A 187 11.63 -27.67 -21.08
C ILE A 187 12.01 -28.28 -19.72
N ALA A 188 11.28 -27.91 -18.66
CA ALA A 188 11.51 -28.45 -17.33
C ALA A 188 11.17 -29.96 -17.25
N GLU A 189 10.11 -30.40 -17.93
CA GLU A 189 9.75 -31.81 -18.00
C GLU A 189 10.78 -32.62 -18.80
N GLU A 190 11.23 -32.11 -19.96
CA GLU A 190 12.30 -32.73 -20.75
C GLU A 190 13.60 -32.84 -19.93
N ALA A 191 13.97 -31.79 -19.19
CA ALA A 191 15.14 -31.81 -18.32
C ALA A 191 15.02 -32.83 -17.17
N ARG A 192 13.82 -32.96 -16.59
CA ARG A 192 13.55 -33.95 -15.53
C ARG A 192 13.68 -35.37 -16.05
N LEU A 193 13.13 -35.66 -17.22
CA LEU A 193 13.23 -36.99 -17.84
C LEU A 193 14.69 -37.31 -18.18
N ALA A 194 15.45 -36.36 -18.71
CA ALA A 194 16.87 -36.54 -18.99
C ALA A 194 17.71 -36.80 -17.72
N GLU A 195 17.38 -36.16 -16.60
CA GLU A 195 18.03 -36.43 -15.32
C GLU A 195 17.69 -37.82 -14.77
N GLU A 196 16.43 -38.23 -14.88
CA GLU A 196 15.96 -39.56 -14.47
C GLU A 196 16.66 -40.67 -15.28
N GLU A 197 16.79 -40.50 -16.60
CA GLU A 197 17.56 -41.41 -17.45
C GLU A 197 19.03 -41.49 -17.05
N ARG A 198 19.65 -40.34 -16.74
CA ARG A 198 21.05 -40.28 -16.29
C ARG A 198 21.27 -41.02 -14.97
N LEU A 199 20.36 -40.84 -14.01
CA LEU A 199 20.42 -41.52 -12.72
C LEU A 199 20.20 -43.03 -12.88
N ALA A 200 19.28 -43.45 -13.75
CA ALA A 200 19.05 -44.85 -14.04
C ALA A 200 20.28 -45.51 -14.71
N GLU A 201 20.98 -44.80 -15.60
CA GLU A 201 22.23 -45.27 -16.19
C GLU A 201 23.35 -45.38 -15.14
N GLU A 202 23.50 -44.39 -14.27
CA GLU A 202 24.47 -44.41 -13.17
C GLU A 202 24.21 -45.57 -12.20
N GLU A 203 22.94 -45.82 -11.84
CA GLU A 203 22.56 -46.94 -10.99
C GLU A 203 22.87 -48.29 -11.65
N ARG A 204 22.60 -48.44 -12.95
CA ARG A 204 22.96 -49.65 -13.70
C ARG A 204 24.46 -49.91 -13.69
N LEU A 205 25.27 -48.88 -13.93
CA LEU A 205 26.72 -48.98 -13.89
C LEU A 205 27.22 -49.31 -12.47
N ALA A 206 26.60 -48.73 -11.44
CA ALA A 206 26.93 -49.02 -10.06
C ALA A 206 26.56 -50.46 -9.67
N GLU A 207 25.43 -50.98 -10.15
CA GLU A 207 25.03 -52.37 -9.91
C GLU A 207 25.98 -53.36 -10.60
N GLU A 208 26.36 -53.07 -11.85
CA GLU A 208 27.36 -53.86 -12.58
C GLU A 208 28.71 -53.86 -11.85
N ALA A 209 29.16 -52.70 -11.37
CA ALA A 209 30.39 -52.59 -10.58
C ALA A 209 30.30 -53.38 -9.26
N ARG A 210 29.17 -53.34 -8.56
CA ARG A 210 28.94 -54.14 -7.34
C ARG A 210 28.98 -55.63 -7.62
N ARG A 211 28.37 -56.08 -8.73
CA ARG A 211 28.41 -57.50 -9.13
C ARG A 211 29.83 -57.93 -9.44
N ALA A 212 30.57 -57.14 -10.20
CA ALA A 212 31.99 -57.41 -10.51
C ALA A 212 32.85 -57.47 -9.23
N GLU A 213 32.61 -56.57 -8.28
CA GLU A 213 33.29 -56.59 -6.97
C GLU A 213 32.91 -57.80 -6.13
N GLN A 214 31.63 -58.18 -6.11
CA GLN A 214 31.17 -59.40 -5.43
C GLN A 214 31.81 -60.65 -6.03
N GLU A 215 31.94 -60.73 -7.36
CA GLU A 215 32.63 -61.82 -8.03
C GLU A 215 34.12 -61.86 -7.67
N ARG A 216 34.80 -60.70 -7.66
CA ARG A 216 36.20 -60.59 -7.23
C ARG A 216 36.38 -61.07 -5.78
N LEU A 217 35.52 -60.60 -4.87
CA LEU A 217 35.55 -61.02 -3.46
C LEU A 217 35.21 -62.50 -3.30
N ALA A 218 34.30 -63.05 -4.10
CA ALA A 218 33.98 -64.48 -4.09
C ALA A 218 35.16 -65.31 -4.60
N GLU A 219 35.89 -64.83 -5.60
CA GLU A 219 37.10 -65.48 -6.11
C GLU A 219 38.24 -65.42 -5.08
N GLU A 220 38.47 -64.26 -4.46
CA GLU A 220 39.39 -64.10 -3.33
C GLU A 220 39.01 -65.01 -2.16
N ALA A 221 37.72 -65.14 -1.85
CA ALA A 221 37.22 -66.02 -0.79
C ALA A 221 37.45 -67.50 -1.14
N ARG A 222 37.24 -67.92 -2.40
CA ARG A 222 37.56 -69.28 -2.87
C ARG A 222 39.06 -69.55 -2.78
N GLN A 223 39.90 -68.56 -3.08
CA GLN A 223 41.34 -68.67 -2.98
C GLN A 223 41.79 -68.77 -1.51
N ALA A 224 41.27 -67.91 -0.65
CA ALA A 224 41.49 -67.96 0.79
C ALA A 224 40.97 -69.26 1.42
N GLU A 225 39.86 -69.83 0.92
CA GLU A 225 39.35 -71.13 1.38
C GLU A 225 40.27 -72.27 0.97
N ARG A 226 40.82 -72.25 -0.26
CA ARG A 226 41.86 -73.21 -0.68
C ARG A 226 43.10 -73.11 0.20
N GLU A 227 43.57 -71.90 0.46
CA GLU A 227 44.70 -71.66 1.37
C GLU A 227 44.38 -72.09 2.80
N ARG A 228 43.18 -71.81 3.32
CA ARG A 228 42.71 -72.29 4.62
C ARG A 228 42.59 -73.80 4.68
N LEU A 229 42.20 -74.48 3.62
CA LEU A 229 42.17 -75.95 3.56
C LEU A 229 43.59 -76.54 3.55
N GLU A 230 44.54 -75.89 2.88
CA GLU A 230 45.96 -76.26 2.94
C GLU A 230 46.58 -75.97 4.31
N GLU A 231 46.28 -74.82 4.91
CA GLU A 231 46.70 -74.46 6.25
C GLU A 231 46.00 -75.33 7.30
N ALA A 232 44.72 -75.70 7.10
CA ALA A 232 43.99 -76.66 7.93
C ALA A 232 44.57 -78.06 7.80
N ARG A 233 45.11 -78.46 6.66
CA ARG A 233 45.90 -79.70 6.52
C ARG A 233 47.22 -79.60 7.31
N ARG A 234 47.91 -78.46 7.25
CA ARG A 234 49.14 -78.19 8.03
C ARG A 234 48.88 -78.11 9.54
N THR A 235 47.80 -77.46 9.96
CA THR A 235 47.39 -77.34 11.36
C THR A 235 46.68 -78.59 11.84
N ALA A 236 46.02 -79.41 11.01
CA ALA A 236 45.55 -80.75 11.42
C ALA A 236 46.74 -81.67 11.73
N ALA A 237 47.86 -81.53 11.03
CA ALA A 237 49.13 -82.16 11.41
C ALA A 237 49.71 -81.61 12.73
N ALA A 238 49.42 -80.35 13.09
CA ALA A 238 49.87 -79.71 14.34
C ALA A 238 48.86 -79.81 15.52
N ARG A 239 47.58 -80.09 15.26
CA ARG A 239 46.45 -80.13 16.22
C ARG A 239 46.29 -81.49 16.91
N LEU A 240 47.15 -82.46 16.62
CA LEU A 240 47.33 -83.66 17.44
C LEU A 240 48.00 -83.38 18.80
N ALA A 241 48.34 -82.11 19.12
CA ALA A 241 49.21 -81.78 20.24
C ALA A 241 48.58 -81.06 21.45
N ASP A 242 47.40 -80.42 21.40
CA ASP A 242 46.83 -79.87 22.65
C ASP A 242 45.36 -79.37 22.53
N PRO A 243 44.39 -79.86 23.33
CA PRO A 243 42.98 -79.50 23.21
C PRO A 243 42.46 -78.42 24.20
N GLU A 244 43.30 -77.77 25.02
CA GLU A 244 42.79 -76.96 26.15
C GLU A 244 42.62 -75.43 25.90
N ARG A 245 43.04 -74.87 24.76
CA ARG A 245 42.92 -73.41 24.49
C ARG A 245 41.53 -72.90 24.07
N ARG A 246 40.53 -73.78 23.91
CA ARG A 246 39.26 -73.43 23.23
C ARG A 246 38.19 -72.77 24.11
N GLN A 247 38.32 -72.78 25.43
CA GLN A 247 37.26 -72.26 26.31
C GLN A 247 37.58 -70.90 26.96
N THR A 248 38.83 -70.45 26.94
CA THR A 248 39.24 -69.17 27.56
C THR A 248 39.23 -67.98 26.59
N GLU A 249 39.40 -68.19 25.28
CA GLU A 249 39.46 -67.09 24.30
C GLU A 249 38.07 -66.50 23.93
N THR A 250 36.98 -67.26 24.10
CA THR A 250 35.62 -66.84 23.69
C THR A 250 34.88 -66.02 24.75
N LEU A 251 35.24 -66.16 26.03
CA LEU A 251 34.70 -65.34 27.13
C LEU A 251 35.45 -64.00 27.27
N GLU A 252 36.77 -63.99 27.09
CA GLU A 252 37.57 -62.75 27.14
C GLU A 252 37.33 -61.83 25.92
N ALA A 253 37.06 -62.40 24.73
CA ALA A 253 36.70 -61.63 23.54
C ALA A 253 35.28 -61.02 23.61
N ALA A 254 34.37 -61.66 24.36
CA ALA A 254 33.02 -61.15 24.63
C ALA A 254 33.00 -60.09 25.75
N GLN A 255 33.84 -60.24 26.79
CA GLN A 255 34.06 -59.21 27.82
C GLN A 255 34.77 -57.96 27.27
N ARG A 256 35.78 -58.12 26.40
CA ARG A 256 36.44 -56.97 25.74
C ARG A 256 35.50 -56.19 24.82
N ARG A 257 34.54 -56.85 24.15
CA ARG A 257 33.51 -56.18 23.33
C ARG A 257 32.40 -55.51 24.15
N ALA A 258 32.22 -55.88 25.42
CA ALA A 258 31.26 -55.25 26.32
C ALA A 258 31.84 -54.05 27.11
N GLU A 259 33.18 -53.97 27.23
CA GLU A 259 33.90 -52.88 27.92
C GLU A 259 34.39 -51.74 27.00
N GLU A 260 34.23 -51.86 25.68
CA GLU A 260 34.56 -50.80 24.69
C GLU A 260 33.52 -49.66 24.64
N ARG A 261 33.07 -49.16 25.79
CA ARG A 261 32.38 -47.86 25.80
C ARG A 261 33.43 -46.79 25.56
N LEU A 262 33.41 -46.19 24.36
CA LEU A 262 34.30 -45.08 24.01
C LEU A 262 34.27 -44.04 25.13
N THR A 263 35.43 -43.72 25.68
CA THR A 263 35.59 -42.63 26.65
C THR A 263 35.20 -41.30 26.00
N ASP A 264 34.80 -40.30 26.80
CA ASP A 264 34.50 -38.95 26.31
C ASP A 264 35.66 -38.36 25.47
N ASP A 265 36.92 -38.67 25.82
CA ASP A 265 38.09 -38.28 25.04
C ASP A 265 38.08 -38.89 23.63
N GLN A 266 37.78 -40.19 23.53
CA GLN A 266 37.69 -40.89 22.24
C GLN A 266 36.48 -40.39 21.42
N LEU A 267 35.36 -40.08 22.08
CA LEU A 267 34.17 -39.50 21.43
C LEU A 267 34.47 -38.12 20.84
N LEU A 268 35.13 -37.25 21.61
CA LEU A 268 35.55 -35.92 21.15
C LEU A 268 36.58 -36.00 20.02
N LEU A 269 37.57 -36.90 20.15
CA LEU A 269 38.57 -37.08 19.10
C LEU A 269 37.97 -37.65 17.80
N ALA A 270 37.01 -38.58 17.91
CA ALA A 270 36.26 -39.07 16.77
C ALA A 270 35.34 -38.01 16.15
N SER A 271 34.83 -37.09 16.96
CA SER A 271 33.99 -35.96 16.51
C SER A 271 34.80 -34.84 15.87
N LYS A 272 36.10 -34.74 16.20
CA LYS A 272 37.01 -33.72 15.69
C LYS A 272 37.06 -33.68 14.16
N SER A 273 37.14 -34.83 13.50
CA SER A 273 37.22 -34.89 12.02
C SER A 273 35.95 -34.38 11.35
N ALA A 274 34.79 -34.68 11.92
CA ALA A 274 33.50 -34.24 11.39
C ALA A 274 33.23 -32.73 11.61
N LEU A 275 33.79 -32.14 12.67
CA LEU A 275 33.78 -30.68 12.92
C LEU A 275 34.88 -29.92 12.15
N ALA A 276 35.86 -30.63 11.59
CA ALA A 276 37.03 -30.07 10.90
C ALA A 276 36.78 -29.92 9.39
N GLY A 277 35.70 -29.25 9.02
CA GLY A 277 35.35 -29.04 7.61
C GLY A 277 36.25 -28.10 6.81
N THR A 278 37.35 -27.50 7.34
CA THR A 278 38.45 -26.91 6.51
C THR A 278 39.58 -26.21 7.27
N THR A 279 39.44 -25.72 8.52
CA THR A 279 40.55 -24.98 9.20
C THR A 279 40.46 -24.93 10.75
N GLY A 280 39.65 -25.80 11.37
CA GLY A 280 39.37 -25.75 12.81
C GLY A 280 40.58 -26.08 13.68
N ASN A 281 41.12 -25.08 14.38
CA ASN A 281 42.30 -25.16 15.25
C ASN A 281 41.98 -25.79 16.62
N LEU A 282 41.36 -26.99 16.62
CA LEU A 282 41.11 -27.75 17.86
C LEU A 282 42.38 -28.47 18.28
N ASN A 283 42.92 -28.11 19.44
CA ASN A 283 44.14 -28.69 20.01
C ASN A 283 43.93 -30.08 20.65
N TRP A 284 42.74 -30.69 20.47
CA TRP A 284 42.36 -31.97 21.06
C TRP A 284 43.28 -33.09 20.55
N ARG A 285 43.96 -33.78 21.46
CA ARG A 285 44.85 -34.91 21.18
C ARG A 285 45.05 -35.75 22.44
N LEU A 286 45.22 -37.05 22.25
CA LEU A 286 45.60 -37.98 23.32
C LEU A 286 46.95 -37.55 23.94
N GLY A 287 47.10 -37.75 25.25
CA GLY A 287 48.32 -37.40 26.00
C GLY A 287 48.39 -35.95 26.49
N LEU A 288 47.44 -35.08 26.12
CA LEU A 288 47.23 -33.80 26.80
C LEU A 288 46.14 -33.92 27.86
N ASN A 289 46.25 -33.10 28.92
CA ASN A 289 45.18 -32.97 29.90
C ASN A 289 43.91 -32.42 29.22
N ARG A 290 42.77 -33.11 29.36
CA ARG A 290 41.48 -32.69 28.80
C ARG A 290 41.09 -31.26 29.18
N ARG A 291 41.52 -30.77 30.35
CA ARG A 291 41.30 -29.39 30.79
C ARG A 291 42.02 -28.33 29.95
N SER A 292 43.04 -28.72 29.19
CA SER A 292 43.72 -27.83 28.24
C SER A 292 43.13 -27.90 26.84
N TRP A 293 42.13 -28.75 26.60
CA TRP A 293 41.48 -28.85 25.30
C TRP A 293 40.62 -27.62 25.06
N THR A 294 40.81 -27.02 23.89
CA THR A 294 40.10 -25.82 23.46
C THR A 294 38.60 -26.02 23.58
N GLY A 295 37.95 -25.21 24.41
CA GLY A 295 36.51 -25.21 24.57
C GLY A 295 35.93 -26.39 25.34
N VAL A 296 36.74 -27.27 25.92
CA VAL A 296 36.24 -28.42 26.67
C VAL A 296 36.23 -28.09 28.16
N ARG A 297 35.07 -28.23 28.79
CA ARG A 297 34.87 -28.13 30.23
C ARG A 297 34.52 -29.51 30.78
N SER A 298 35.26 -29.94 31.79
CA SER A 298 35.09 -31.26 32.40
C SER A 298 34.87 -31.16 33.90
N ARG A 299 34.04 -32.06 34.43
CA ARG A 299 33.84 -32.29 35.86
C ARG A 299 34.18 -33.76 36.10
N ASP A 300 35.19 -34.01 36.92
CA ASP A 300 35.77 -35.34 37.10
C ASP A 300 36.18 -35.96 35.75
N GLU A 301 35.71 -37.17 35.45
CA GLU A 301 36.00 -37.90 34.20
C GLU A 301 35.04 -37.55 33.05
N ASN A 302 34.07 -36.66 33.26
CA ASN A 302 33.00 -36.39 32.30
C ASN A 302 33.11 -34.99 31.68
N VAL A 303 32.78 -34.90 30.39
CA VAL A 303 32.63 -33.63 29.67
C VAL A 303 31.27 -33.03 29.99
N VAL A 304 31.29 -31.86 30.62
CA VAL A 304 30.08 -31.13 31.06
C VAL A 304 29.83 -29.87 30.25
N GLY A 305 30.76 -29.46 29.39
CA GLY A 305 30.53 -28.34 28.49
C GLY A 305 31.47 -28.35 27.30
N LEU A 306 30.93 -28.00 26.14
CA LEU A 306 31.67 -27.72 24.92
C LEU A 306 31.35 -26.30 24.47
N ASP A 307 32.32 -25.40 24.53
CA ASP A 307 32.25 -24.03 24.04
C ASP A 307 33.24 -23.79 22.91
N LEU A 308 32.73 -23.94 21.69
CA LEU A 308 33.45 -23.80 20.44
C LEU A 308 32.87 -22.68 19.59
N ASN A 309 32.32 -21.63 20.21
CA ASN A 309 31.82 -20.47 19.48
C ASN A 309 32.93 -19.77 18.69
N GLY A 310 32.61 -19.36 17.46
CA GLY A 310 33.50 -18.51 16.66
C GLY A 310 34.82 -19.17 16.25
N ARG A 311 34.89 -20.50 16.13
CA ARG A 311 36.13 -21.25 15.87
C ARG A 311 36.36 -21.62 14.41
N ASN A 312 35.56 -21.06 13.50
CA ASN A 312 35.60 -21.35 12.07
C ASN A 312 35.47 -22.86 11.77
N LEU A 313 34.73 -23.59 12.61
CA LEU A 313 34.41 -24.99 12.39
C LEU A 313 33.50 -25.14 11.19
N GLY A 314 33.56 -26.29 10.51
CA GLY A 314 32.73 -26.59 9.34
C GLY A 314 32.32 -28.05 9.34
N GLY A 315 31.62 -28.50 8.29
CA GLY A 315 31.04 -29.84 8.26
C GLY A 315 29.77 -29.93 9.12
N GLY A 316 29.32 -31.15 9.41
CA GLY A 316 28.10 -31.39 10.18
C GLY A 316 28.31 -31.49 11.69
N ILE A 317 27.24 -31.27 12.46
CA ILE A 317 27.26 -31.59 13.89
C ILE A 317 27.31 -33.12 14.02
N PRO A 318 28.35 -33.71 14.65
CA PRO A 318 28.47 -35.16 14.74
C PRO A 318 27.41 -35.74 15.67
N PRO A 319 26.59 -36.72 15.23
CA PRO A 319 25.58 -37.35 16.09
C PRO A 319 26.18 -37.97 17.37
N ARG A 320 27.43 -38.44 17.30
CA ARG A 320 28.16 -39.02 18.42
C ARG A 320 28.40 -38.07 19.60
N LEU A 321 28.25 -36.74 19.42
CA LEU A 321 28.27 -35.79 20.54
C LEU A 321 27.13 -36.06 21.53
N ALA A 322 26.04 -36.69 21.08
CA ALA A 322 24.95 -37.13 21.93
C ALA A 322 25.36 -38.20 22.97
N SER A 323 26.48 -38.90 22.75
CA SER A 323 26.99 -39.89 23.70
C SER A 323 27.63 -39.26 24.95
N LEU A 324 27.87 -37.94 24.96
CA LEU A 324 28.37 -37.20 26.12
C LEU A 324 27.22 -36.90 27.09
N THR A 325 26.70 -37.93 27.76
CA THR A 325 25.44 -37.86 28.53
C THR A 325 25.44 -36.88 29.70
N GLU A 326 26.63 -36.44 30.13
CA GLU A 326 26.85 -35.47 31.22
C GLU A 326 26.94 -34.02 30.75
N LEU A 327 26.77 -33.77 29.45
CA LEU A 327 26.91 -32.45 28.85
C LEU A 327 25.80 -31.50 29.33
N GLU A 328 26.20 -30.40 29.97
CA GLU A 328 25.29 -29.33 30.43
C GLU A 328 25.25 -28.15 29.44
N LEU A 329 26.28 -27.99 28.61
CA LEU A 329 26.42 -26.87 27.67
C LEU A 329 26.99 -27.36 26.34
N LEU A 330 26.30 -27.10 25.23
CA LEU A 330 26.82 -27.27 23.88
C LEU A 330 26.71 -25.94 23.12
N SER A 331 27.84 -25.30 22.88
CA SER A 331 27.94 -24.02 22.20
C SER A 331 28.82 -24.12 20.96
N LEU A 332 28.17 -24.02 19.80
CA LEU A 332 28.76 -24.13 18.46
C LEU A 332 28.39 -22.92 17.57
N GLY A 333 27.88 -21.85 18.16
CA GLY A 333 27.43 -20.65 17.45
C GLY A 333 28.55 -19.88 16.73
N GLY A 334 28.21 -19.20 15.64
CA GLY A 334 29.18 -18.38 14.88
C GLY A 334 30.26 -19.22 14.17
N ASN A 335 29.89 -20.38 13.64
CA ASN A 335 30.77 -21.25 12.86
C ASN A 335 30.23 -21.37 11.41
N ARG A 336 30.78 -22.30 10.62
CA ARG A 336 30.33 -22.65 9.27
C ARG A 336 29.76 -24.06 9.21
N LEU A 337 29.14 -24.52 10.30
CA LEU A 337 28.55 -25.85 10.37
C LEU A 337 27.35 -25.93 9.43
N SER A 338 27.21 -27.05 8.73
CA SER A 338 26.16 -27.29 7.72
C SER A 338 25.48 -28.64 7.94
N GLY A 339 24.42 -28.92 7.16
CA GLY A 339 23.62 -30.13 7.34
C GLY A 339 22.60 -30.03 8.46
N ALA A 340 21.96 -31.15 8.78
CA ALA A 340 20.86 -31.21 9.75
C ALA A 340 21.35 -31.16 11.21
N ILE A 341 20.49 -30.65 12.10
CA ILE A 341 20.67 -30.85 13.54
C ILE A 341 20.39 -32.34 13.83
N PRO A 342 21.33 -33.10 14.42
CA PRO A 342 21.13 -34.51 14.71
C PRO A 342 20.01 -34.71 15.75
N ALA A 343 19.09 -35.62 15.47
CA ALA A 343 18.01 -36.00 16.39
C ALA A 343 18.54 -36.59 17.70
N GLU A 344 19.70 -37.24 17.63
CA GLU A 344 20.39 -37.87 18.76
C GLU A 344 20.71 -36.86 19.87
N LEU A 345 20.87 -35.56 19.56
CA LEU A 345 21.08 -34.53 20.58
C LEU A 345 19.93 -34.47 21.59
N GLY A 346 18.72 -34.94 21.24
CA GLY A 346 17.58 -35.07 22.15
C GLY A 346 17.81 -36.05 23.32
N SER A 347 18.84 -36.89 23.26
CA SER A 347 19.21 -37.80 24.37
C SER A 347 20.02 -37.15 25.49
N LEU A 348 20.48 -35.90 25.32
CA LEU A 348 21.31 -35.18 26.29
C LEU A 348 20.47 -34.60 27.45
N GLY A 349 19.88 -35.45 28.29
CA GLY A 349 18.92 -35.04 29.33
C GLY A 349 19.43 -34.03 30.37
N ARG A 350 20.75 -33.82 30.49
CA ARG A 350 21.38 -32.82 31.39
C ARG A 350 21.67 -31.47 30.72
N LEU A 351 21.43 -31.35 29.41
CA LEU A 351 21.75 -30.15 28.63
C LEU A 351 20.89 -28.98 29.10
N LYS A 352 21.55 -27.89 29.49
CA LYS A 352 20.93 -26.63 29.92
C LYS A 352 21.01 -25.55 28.84
N GLY A 353 22.05 -25.57 28.02
CA GLY A 353 22.20 -24.62 26.92
C GLY A 353 22.62 -25.29 25.63
N LEU A 354 21.85 -25.06 24.57
CA LEU A 354 22.14 -25.45 23.20
C LEU A 354 22.19 -24.21 22.31
N PHE A 355 23.41 -23.85 21.91
CA PHE A 355 23.71 -22.64 21.12
C PHE A 355 24.28 -23.03 19.76
N LEU A 356 23.47 -22.95 18.72
CA LEU A 356 23.81 -23.32 17.34
C LEU A 356 23.62 -22.15 16.36
N GLU A 357 23.41 -20.93 16.87
CA GLU A 357 23.16 -19.73 16.08
C GLU A 357 24.27 -19.41 15.07
N ASP A 358 23.97 -18.59 14.06
CA ASP A 358 24.98 -18.04 13.13
C ASP A 358 25.83 -19.15 12.48
N ASN A 359 25.16 -20.13 11.87
CA ASN A 359 25.75 -21.25 11.14
C ASN A 359 25.02 -21.45 9.78
N GLN A 360 25.29 -22.54 9.09
CA GLN A 360 24.67 -22.93 7.81
C GLN A 360 23.81 -24.20 7.97
N LEU A 361 23.27 -24.45 9.17
CA LEU A 361 22.47 -25.63 9.47
C LEU A 361 21.14 -25.60 8.71
N SER A 362 20.78 -26.71 8.09
CA SER A 362 19.60 -26.86 7.23
C SER A 362 18.71 -28.01 7.70
N GLY A 363 17.59 -28.26 7.02
CA GLY A 363 16.63 -29.28 7.43
C GLY A 363 15.73 -28.81 8.57
N GLN A 364 14.99 -29.75 9.17
CA GLN A 364 13.97 -29.47 10.18
C GLN A 364 14.58 -29.43 11.59
N ILE A 365 13.89 -28.77 12.53
CA ILE A 365 14.20 -28.92 13.96
C ILE A 365 13.74 -30.33 14.38
N PRO A 366 14.62 -31.19 14.91
CA PRO A 366 14.22 -32.54 15.35
C PRO A 366 13.22 -32.49 16.50
N VAL A 367 12.18 -33.33 16.43
CA VAL A 367 11.15 -33.43 17.47
C VAL A 367 11.74 -33.93 18.80
N GLU A 368 12.82 -34.70 18.72
CA GLU A 368 13.57 -35.27 19.84
C GLU A 368 14.18 -34.20 20.74
N LEU A 369 14.42 -32.98 20.24
CA LEU A 369 14.87 -31.86 21.09
C LEU A 369 13.83 -31.52 22.17
N GLY A 370 12.55 -31.87 21.97
CA GLY A 370 11.50 -31.74 22.99
C GLY A 370 11.68 -32.63 24.22
N ALA A 371 12.60 -33.62 24.19
CA ALA A 371 12.91 -34.48 25.33
C ALA A 371 13.92 -33.86 26.32
N LEU A 372 14.51 -32.71 25.98
CA LEU A 372 15.55 -32.05 26.77
C LEU A 372 15.00 -31.30 27.99
N SER A 373 14.47 -32.03 28.98
CA SER A 373 13.75 -31.48 30.14
C SER A 373 14.54 -30.46 31.00
N SER A 374 15.87 -30.51 30.96
CA SER A 374 16.77 -29.58 31.67
C SER A 374 17.11 -28.32 30.87
N LEU A 375 16.67 -28.20 29.61
CA LEU A 375 17.10 -27.13 28.71
C LEU A 375 16.52 -25.78 29.14
N GLU A 376 17.40 -24.81 29.35
CA GLU A 376 17.06 -23.43 29.70
C GLU A 376 17.19 -22.51 28.49
N ASP A 377 18.15 -22.79 27.59
CA ASP A 377 18.46 -21.95 26.44
C ASP A 377 18.55 -22.76 25.15
N LEU A 378 17.72 -22.38 24.16
CA LEU A 378 17.75 -22.93 22.82
C LEU A 378 17.89 -21.80 21.79
N HIS A 379 19.09 -21.67 21.23
CA HIS A 379 19.41 -20.66 20.22
C HIS A 379 19.74 -21.33 18.88
N LEU A 380 18.85 -21.15 17.90
CA LEU A 380 19.00 -21.69 16.54
C LEU A 380 18.94 -20.60 15.46
N TYR A 381 18.90 -19.33 15.86
CA TYR A 381 18.70 -18.19 14.96
C TYR A 381 19.82 -18.03 13.92
N ASN A 382 19.54 -17.35 12.81
CA ASN A 382 20.49 -17.18 11.69
C ASN A 382 21.04 -18.53 11.16
N ASN A 383 20.14 -19.47 10.88
CA ASN A 383 20.42 -20.71 10.16
C ASN A 383 19.35 -20.94 9.08
N PRO A 384 19.68 -21.54 7.92
CA PRO A 384 18.69 -21.88 6.89
C PRO A 384 17.77 -23.08 7.23
N LEU A 385 17.37 -23.24 8.51
CA LEU A 385 16.45 -24.29 8.97
C LEU A 385 15.06 -24.13 8.32
N THR A 386 14.44 -25.24 7.94
CA THR A 386 13.14 -25.33 7.27
C THR A 386 12.16 -26.16 8.10
N GLY A 387 10.98 -26.47 7.56
CA GLY A 387 9.96 -27.23 8.27
C GLY A 387 9.13 -26.38 9.23
N MET A 388 8.53 -27.02 10.24
CA MET A 388 7.65 -26.38 11.22
C MET A 388 8.34 -26.33 12.59
N ILE A 389 7.84 -25.48 13.49
CA ILE A 389 8.24 -25.55 14.90
C ILE A 389 7.60 -26.82 15.49
N PRO A 390 8.38 -27.78 16.03
CA PRO A 390 7.82 -28.99 16.66
C PRO A 390 6.97 -28.63 17.89
N PRO A 391 5.71 -29.11 17.98
CA PRO A 391 4.89 -28.97 19.18
C PRO A 391 5.56 -29.52 20.45
N GLU A 392 6.42 -30.53 20.29
CA GLU A 392 7.19 -31.18 21.37
C GLU A 392 8.13 -30.20 22.09
N LEU A 393 8.51 -29.08 21.46
CA LEU A 393 9.24 -28.03 22.16
C LEU A 393 8.44 -27.42 23.33
N GLY A 394 7.10 -27.58 23.34
CA GLY A 394 6.23 -27.24 24.47
C GLY A 394 6.49 -28.06 25.73
N ASN A 395 7.19 -29.19 25.64
CA ASN A 395 7.56 -30.04 26.79
C ASN A 395 8.77 -29.52 27.59
N LEU A 396 9.47 -28.51 27.07
CA LEU A 396 10.69 -27.96 27.67
C LEU A 396 10.39 -27.03 28.86
N THR A 397 9.81 -27.57 29.93
CA THR A 397 9.31 -26.79 31.07
C THR A 397 10.37 -25.94 31.81
N SER A 398 11.67 -26.23 31.61
CA SER A 398 12.80 -25.44 32.13
C SER A 398 13.20 -24.25 31.24
N LEU A 399 12.67 -24.16 30.01
CA LEU A 399 13.13 -23.25 28.98
C LEU A 399 12.84 -21.78 29.34
N LYS A 400 13.89 -20.96 29.27
CA LYS A 400 13.87 -19.51 29.52
C LYS A 400 14.00 -18.71 28.23
N ARG A 401 14.78 -19.18 27.26
CA ARG A 401 15.02 -18.45 26.00
C ARG A 401 14.91 -19.39 24.81
N LEU A 402 13.93 -19.12 23.95
CA LEU A 402 13.75 -19.77 22.66
C LEU A 402 13.97 -18.77 21.54
N ARG A 403 15.05 -18.95 20.76
CA ARG A 403 15.42 -18.03 19.67
C ARG A 403 15.54 -18.78 18.36
N LEU A 404 14.53 -18.60 17.50
CA LEU A 404 14.42 -19.19 16.17
C LEU A 404 14.34 -18.10 15.08
N SER A 405 14.84 -16.90 15.35
CA SER A 405 14.74 -15.76 14.43
C SER A 405 15.60 -15.95 13.19
N ARG A 406 15.19 -15.37 12.05
CA ARG A 406 15.95 -15.41 10.79
C ARG A 406 16.32 -16.84 10.38
N THR A 407 15.33 -17.72 10.47
CA THR A 407 15.39 -19.06 9.86
C THR A 407 14.38 -19.12 8.72
N ARG A 408 14.25 -20.25 8.03
CA ARG A 408 13.28 -20.45 6.95
C ARG A 408 12.09 -21.32 7.40
N ILE A 409 11.86 -21.38 8.71
CA ILE A 409 10.76 -22.15 9.31
C ILE A 409 9.42 -21.59 8.84
N ALA A 410 8.50 -22.48 8.48
CA ALA A 410 7.16 -22.19 7.99
C ALA A 410 6.09 -22.86 8.87
N GLY A 411 4.82 -22.72 8.47
CA GLY A 411 3.70 -23.29 9.21
C GLY A 411 3.27 -22.42 10.40
N ARG A 412 2.44 -22.99 11.28
CA ARG A 412 1.83 -22.27 12.40
C ARG A 412 2.74 -22.24 13.62
N ILE A 413 2.54 -21.25 14.49
CA ILE A 413 3.12 -21.27 15.83
C ILE A 413 2.34 -22.32 16.64
N PRO A 414 2.99 -23.34 17.24
CA PRO A 414 2.29 -24.36 18.03
C PRO A 414 1.72 -23.75 19.31
N PRO A 415 0.43 -24.00 19.64
CA PRO A 415 -0.18 -23.56 20.91
C PRO A 415 0.51 -24.17 22.14
N GLU A 416 1.16 -25.33 21.99
CA GLU A 416 1.92 -26.04 23.03
C GLU A 416 3.06 -25.20 23.60
N LEU A 417 3.59 -24.23 22.83
CA LEU A 417 4.57 -23.27 23.35
C LEU A 417 4.01 -22.43 24.52
N GLY A 418 2.68 -22.31 24.65
CA GLY A 418 2.01 -21.66 25.78
C GLY A 418 2.21 -22.39 27.13
N SER A 419 2.69 -23.64 27.12
CA SER A 419 2.98 -24.44 28.31
C SER A 419 4.31 -24.07 28.99
N LEU A 420 5.16 -23.28 28.34
CA LEU A 420 6.52 -22.96 28.78
C LEU A 420 6.56 -21.89 29.88
N GLN A 421 6.08 -22.22 31.07
CA GLN A 421 5.87 -21.25 32.17
C GLN A 421 7.12 -20.48 32.60
N ARG A 422 8.34 -20.97 32.33
CA ARG A 422 9.61 -20.28 32.64
C ARG A 422 10.13 -19.39 31.52
N LEU A 423 9.45 -19.35 30.37
CA LEU A 423 9.94 -18.66 29.18
C LEU A 423 9.94 -17.16 29.38
N GLU A 424 11.11 -16.54 29.22
CA GLU A 424 11.33 -15.10 29.34
C GLU A 424 11.46 -14.43 27.96
N LEU A 425 11.98 -15.17 26.97
CA LEU A 425 12.21 -14.69 25.62
C LEU A 425 11.71 -15.71 24.58
N LEU A 426 10.78 -15.28 23.73
CA LEU A 426 10.37 -16.00 22.54
C LEU A 426 10.67 -15.13 21.31
N ALA A 427 11.64 -15.54 20.49
CA ALA A 427 12.08 -14.76 19.34
C ALA A 427 11.92 -15.54 18.03
N LEU A 428 10.85 -15.26 17.30
CA LEU A 428 10.44 -15.94 16.06
C LEU A 428 10.46 -15.01 14.83
N SER A 429 11.07 -13.82 14.95
CA SER A 429 11.07 -12.82 13.88
C SER A 429 11.89 -13.24 12.65
N GLY A 430 11.43 -12.88 11.45
CA GLY A 430 12.17 -13.15 10.20
C GLY A 430 12.08 -14.61 9.73
N ASN A 431 10.90 -15.22 9.82
CA ASN A 431 10.61 -16.57 9.35
C ASN A 431 9.49 -16.55 8.30
N GLN A 432 8.97 -17.72 7.93
CA GLN A 432 7.84 -17.89 7.02
C GLN A 432 6.57 -18.39 7.77
N LEU A 433 6.47 -18.09 9.07
CA LEU A 433 5.35 -18.54 9.90
C LEU A 433 4.04 -17.93 9.43
N SER A 434 2.98 -18.72 9.41
CA SER A 434 1.65 -18.36 8.91
C SER A 434 0.53 -18.76 9.87
N GLY A 435 -0.68 -18.28 9.59
CA GLY A 435 -1.84 -18.49 10.48
C GLY A 435 -1.89 -17.49 11.64
N GLN A 436 -2.77 -17.77 12.60
CA GLN A 436 -3.04 -16.88 13.73
C GLN A 436 -2.02 -17.06 14.85
N ILE A 437 -1.84 -16.01 15.66
CA ILE A 437 -1.06 -16.08 16.90
C ILE A 437 -1.88 -16.87 17.93
N PRO A 438 -1.37 -18.01 18.47
CA PRO A 438 -2.11 -18.81 19.43
C PRO A 438 -2.40 -18.00 20.71
N PRO A 439 -3.66 -17.93 21.18
CA PRO A 439 -4.00 -17.27 22.44
C PRO A 439 -3.30 -17.92 23.65
N GLU A 440 -2.91 -19.19 23.57
CA GLU A 440 -2.19 -19.94 24.60
C GLU A 440 -0.85 -19.30 24.96
N LEU A 441 -0.23 -18.53 24.06
CA LEU A 441 0.98 -17.76 24.38
C LEU A 441 0.74 -16.73 25.50
N ALA A 442 -0.53 -16.36 25.77
CA ALA A 442 -0.90 -15.52 26.89
C ALA A 442 -0.56 -16.14 28.25
N ASN A 443 -0.55 -17.47 28.33
CA ASN A 443 -0.26 -18.25 29.53
C ASN A 443 1.20 -18.15 29.97
N LEU A 444 2.07 -17.57 29.13
CA LEU A 444 3.48 -17.33 29.44
C LEU A 444 3.60 -16.12 30.36
N THR A 445 3.41 -16.34 31.65
CA THR A 445 3.38 -15.31 32.70
C THR A 445 4.75 -14.67 32.94
N ASN A 446 5.85 -15.40 32.71
CA ASN A 446 7.22 -14.89 32.86
C ASN A 446 7.79 -14.26 31.57
N LEU A 447 7.01 -14.22 30.48
CA LEU A 447 7.49 -13.74 29.18
C LEU A 447 7.73 -12.23 29.22
N LYS A 448 8.97 -11.83 28.97
CA LYS A 448 9.43 -10.43 28.94
C LYS A 448 9.49 -9.89 27.51
N ARG A 449 9.77 -10.75 26.54
CA ARG A 449 9.96 -10.37 25.13
C ARG A 449 9.43 -11.41 24.17
N LEU A 450 8.62 -10.95 23.22
CA LEU A 450 7.95 -11.78 22.20
C LEU A 450 8.13 -11.15 20.81
N THR A 451 9.13 -11.55 20.02
CA THR A 451 9.34 -10.99 18.67
C THR A 451 8.72 -11.87 17.58
N LEU A 452 7.79 -11.33 16.81
CA LEU A 452 7.03 -12.07 15.79
C LEU A 452 7.08 -11.43 14.39
N SER A 453 7.75 -10.29 14.23
CA SER A 453 7.76 -9.54 12.98
C SER A 453 8.46 -10.23 11.82
N ASN A 454 8.22 -9.74 10.60
CA ASN A 454 8.75 -10.33 9.37
C ASN A 454 8.37 -11.81 9.25
N ASN A 455 7.07 -12.09 9.33
CA ASN A 455 6.43 -13.39 9.12
C ASN A 455 5.19 -13.21 8.23
N ARG A 456 4.49 -14.30 7.90
CA ARG A 456 3.24 -14.34 7.14
C ARG A 456 2.02 -14.58 8.04
N LEU A 457 2.07 -14.09 9.28
CA LEU A 457 0.99 -14.23 10.28
C LEU A 457 -0.26 -13.48 9.82
N SER A 458 -1.43 -14.02 10.15
CA SER A 458 -2.74 -13.48 9.78
C SER A 458 -3.70 -13.44 10.98
N GLY A 459 -4.87 -12.84 10.81
CA GLY A 459 -5.87 -12.68 11.87
C GLY A 459 -5.60 -11.46 12.72
N CYS A 460 -5.70 -11.61 14.05
CA CYS A 460 -5.61 -10.51 15.01
C CYS A 460 -4.69 -10.87 16.18
N ILE A 461 -4.22 -9.86 16.91
CA ILE A 461 -3.41 -10.04 18.13
C ILE A 461 -4.35 -10.37 19.29
N PRO A 462 -4.22 -11.56 19.93
CA PRO A 462 -5.00 -11.90 21.12
C PRO A 462 -4.84 -10.82 22.21
N ARG A 463 -5.95 -10.35 22.79
CA ARG A 463 -5.94 -9.26 23.78
C ARG A 463 -4.92 -9.42 24.91
N PRO A 464 -4.73 -10.60 25.52
CA PRO A 464 -3.71 -10.76 26.57
C PRO A 464 -2.26 -10.50 26.12
N LEU A 465 -1.98 -10.59 24.81
CA LEU A 465 -0.66 -10.35 24.22
C LEU A 465 -0.43 -8.89 23.83
N MET A 466 -1.45 -8.03 23.87
CA MET A 466 -1.34 -6.59 23.61
C MET A 466 -0.38 -5.88 24.58
N ARG A 467 -0.11 -6.50 25.75
CA ARG A 467 0.93 -6.05 26.69
C ARG A 467 2.34 -5.98 26.07
N PHE A 468 2.58 -6.70 24.97
CA PHE A 468 3.85 -6.70 24.23
C PHE A 468 3.89 -5.69 23.07
N GLU A 469 2.77 -5.03 22.76
CA GLU A 469 2.68 -3.97 21.75
C GLU A 469 2.99 -2.58 22.33
N SER A 470 2.58 -2.35 23.57
CA SER A 470 2.66 -1.05 24.24
C SER A 470 4.04 -0.83 24.90
N GLY A 471 4.98 -0.22 24.17
CA GLY A 471 6.27 0.19 24.73
C GLY A 471 7.15 0.97 23.77
N ILE A 472 8.17 1.67 24.30
CA ILE A 472 9.18 2.46 23.55
C ILE A 472 9.97 1.58 22.56
N ASN A 473 9.93 0.26 22.75
CA ASN A 473 10.43 -0.76 21.84
C ASN A 473 9.34 -1.85 21.72
N PRO A 474 8.46 -1.82 20.70
CA PRO A 474 7.38 -2.78 20.58
C PRO A 474 7.96 -4.19 20.54
N GLN A 475 7.68 -4.98 21.59
CA GLN A 475 8.31 -6.29 21.76
C GLN A 475 7.81 -7.27 20.71
N LEU A 476 6.57 -7.09 20.22
CA LEU A 476 6.02 -7.76 19.02
C LEU A 476 6.81 -7.49 17.73
N GLY A 477 7.76 -6.55 17.74
CA GLY A 477 8.70 -6.32 16.65
C GLY A 477 8.11 -5.58 15.44
N GLY A 478 6.94 -4.96 15.56
CA GLY A 478 6.27 -4.28 14.45
C GLY A 478 5.36 -5.18 13.60
N VAL A 479 4.81 -6.25 14.18
CA VAL A 479 3.70 -7.01 13.56
C VAL A 479 2.53 -6.07 13.30
N ARG A 480 2.08 -5.97 12.03
CA ARG A 480 0.94 -5.15 11.60
C ARG A 480 -0.33 -5.99 11.53
N LEU A 481 -0.86 -6.42 12.68
CA LEU A 481 -2.14 -7.12 12.77
C LEU A 481 -3.10 -6.31 13.66
N PRO A 482 -4.42 -6.26 13.35
CA PRO A 482 -5.39 -5.61 14.23
C PRO A 482 -5.50 -6.33 15.58
N ALA A 483 -5.91 -5.63 16.63
CA ALA A 483 -6.26 -6.27 17.90
C ALA A 483 -7.57 -7.07 17.76
N CYS A 484 -7.70 -8.21 18.44
CA CYS A 484 -8.95 -8.98 18.41
C CYS A 484 -10.09 -8.24 19.15
N GLU A 485 -11.17 -7.89 18.44
CA GLU A 485 -12.38 -7.29 19.02
C GLU A 485 -13.31 -8.36 19.60
N ARG A 486 -13.08 -8.72 20.88
CA ARG A 486 -13.88 -9.65 21.70
C ARG A 486 -13.87 -11.11 21.19
N GLN A 487 -13.25 -12.00 21.97
CA GLN A 487 -13.60 -13.42 22.00
C GLN A 487 -14.46 -13.66 23.24
#